data_AF-A0A523JZ35-F1
#
_entry.id   AF-A0A523JZ35-F1
#
_cell.length_a   1.000
_cell.length_b   1.000
_cell.length_c   1.000
_cell.angle_alpha   90.00
_cell.angle_beta   90.00
_cell.angle_gamma   90.00
#
_symmetry.space_group_name_H-M   'P 1'
#
loop_
_entity.id
_entity.type
_entity.pdbx_description
1 polymer ?
#
loop_
_entity_poly.entity_id
_entity_poly.type
_entity_poly.pdbx_seq_one_letter_code
_entity_poly.pdbx_strand_id
1 'polypeptide(L)'
;MAIKRLEIICGSLILLAGCAKEPPPRTVAEFLDNRILLEATMVHCGKNRNMSKYEAECVNAREAINRIATIEEEDRRAELEAQSARKRKALRRTQQAAAEARRRAADARRRRAEEEYLGVFEGQPPDAGTDAAAGSVQRTDDPGGVEQAPADASQPAGEVGQDLESIREELRRRRDSE
;
A
#
# COMPACT_ATOMS: atom_id res chain seq x y z
N MET A 1 17.12 -35.34 78.10
CA MET A 1 16.89 -36.00 76.78
C MET A 1 15.59 -35.57 76.09
N ALA A 2 15.05 -34.36 76.35
CA ALA A 2 13.77 -33.92 75.76
C ALA A 2 13.95 -33.10 74.46
N ILE A 3 15.11 -32.48 74.26
CA ILE A 3 15.32 -31.48 73.21
C ILE A 3 15.49 -32.11 71.82
N LYS A 4 16.10 -33.30 71.71
CA LYS A 4 16.32 -33.99 70.42
C LYS A 4 15.05 -34.60 69.78
N ARG A 5 13.95 -34.74 70.53
CA ARG A 5 12.68 -35.25 69.98
C ARG A 5 11.81 -34.15 69.37
N LEU A 6 12.08 -32.88 69.71
CA LEU A 6 11.31 -31.74 69.21
C LEU A 6 11.72 -31.37 67.76
N GLU A 7 13.01 -31.50 67.40
CA GLU A 7 13.48 -31.17 66.05
C GLU A 7 12.99 -32.15 64.97
N ILE A 8 12.78 -33.42 65.32
CA ILE A 8 12.30 -34.44 64.37
C ILE A 8 10.82 -34.20 64.00
N ILE A 9 10.03 -33.62 64.90
CA ILE A 9 8.59 -33.38 64.68
C ILE A 9 8.36 -32.13 63.81
N CYS A 10 9.23 -31.11 63.91
CA CYS A 10 9.14 -29.91 63.06
C CYS A 10 9.57 -30.16 61.61
N GLY A 11 10.50 -31.10 61.36
CA GLY A 11 10.93 -31.46 60.00
C GLY A 11 9.84 -32.13 59.15
N SER A 12 8.97 -32.94 59.76
CA SER A 12 7.89 -33.64 59.05
C SER A 12 6.69 -32.76 58.70
N LEU A 13 6.51 -31.61 59.37
CA LEU A 13 5.39 -30.70 59.15
C LEU A 13 5.55 -29.82 57.90
N ILE A 14 6.77 -29.66 57.39
CA ILE A 14 7.03 -28.84 56.18
C ILE A 14 6.68 -29.59 54.89
N LEU A 15 6.61 -30.94 54.90
CA LEU A 15 6.25 -31.73 53.72
C LEU A 15 4.74 -31.82 53.42
N LEU A 16 3.87 -31.32 54.31
CA LEU A 16 2.41 -31.46 54.15
C LEU A 16 1.70 -30.20 53.61
N ALA A 17 2.43 -29.11 53.36
CA ALA A 17 1.87 -27.87 52.81
C ALA A 17 1.83 -27.81 51.27
N GLY A 18 2.18 -28.91 50.59
CA GLY A 18 2.31 -28.97 49.12
C GLY A 18 1.05 -29.33 48.33
N CYS A 19 -0.08 -29.64 48.97
CA CYS A 19 -1.36 -29.89 48.27
C CYS A 19 -2.17 -28.59 48.18
N ALA A 20 -1.60 -27.56 47.58
CA ALA A 20 -2.36 -26.39 47.19
C ALA A 20 -3.20 -26.72 45.95
N LYS A 21 -4.47 -26.32 46.00
CA LYS A 21 -5.48 -26.44 44.94
C LYS A 21 -4.85 -26.13 43.58
N GLU A 22 -5.08 -27.00 42.60
CA GLU A 22 -4.55 -26.85 41.24
C GLU A 22 -4.75 -25.39 40.78
N PRO A 23 -3.68 -24.72 40.31
CA PRO A 23 -3.75 -23.30 39.99
C PRO A 23 -4.86 -23.07 38.96
N PRO A 24 -5.62 -21.97 39.07
CA PRO A 24 -6.70 -21.70 38.14
C PRO A 24 -6.14 -21.64 36.71
N PRO A 25 -6.91 -22.11 35.71
CA PRO A 25 -6.46 -22.09 34.34
C PRO A 25 -6.18 -20.64 33.91
N ARG A 26 -5.08 -20.47 33.17
CA ARG A 26 -4.68 -19.17 32.64
C ARG A 26 -5.76 -18.56 31.74
N THR A 27 -5.96 -17.25 31.87
CA THR A 27 -7.00 -16.53 31.12
C THR A 27 -6.51 -16.09 29.75
N VAL A 28 -7.43 -15.79 28.82
CA VAL A 28 -7.10 -15.25 27.48
C VAL A 28 -6.28 -13.96 27.59
N ALA A 29 -6.61 -13.07 28.53
CA ALA A 29 -5.88 -11.82 28.73
C ALA A 29 -4.42 -12.06 29.10
N GLU A 30 -4.16 -13.01 30.01
CA GLU A 30 -2.80 -13.35 30.42
C GLU A 30 -1.96 -13.90 29.26
N PHE A 31 -2.58 -14.64 28.34
CA PHE A 31 -1.91 -15.10 27.12
C PHE A 31 -1.62 -13.97 26.12
N LEU A 32 -2.51 -12.96 26.05
CA LEU A 32 -2.28 -11.78 25.21
C LEU A 32 -1.14 -10.92 25.77
N ASP A 33 -1.02 -10.83 27.10
CA ASP A 33 0.03 -10.06 27.76
C ASP A 33 1.40 -10.73 27.70
N ASN A 34 1.46 -12.07 27.56
CA ASN A 34 2.72 -12.83 27.51
C ASN A 34 2.76 -13.85 26.36
N ARG A 35 3.36 -13.44 25.25
CA ARG A 35 3.51 -14.26 24.04
C ARG A 35 4.33 -15.53 24.24
N ILE A 36 5.39 -15.48 25.06
CA ILE A 36 6.24 -16.65 25.33
C ILE A 36 5.43 -17.74 26.03
N LEU A 37 4.60 -17.32 27.00
CA LEU A 37 3.71 -18.22 27.73
C LEU A 37 2.66 -18.83 26.79
N LEU A 38 2.06 -18.03 25.90
CA LEU A 38 1.14 -18.53 24.88
C LEU A 38 1.77 -19.57 23.96
N GLU A 39 2.97 -19.32 23.44
CA GLU A 39 3.69 -20.26 22.57
C GLU A 39 4.01 -21.56 23.30
N ALA A 40 4.50 -21.49 24.54
CA ALA A 40 4.78 -22.66 25.36
C ALA A 40 3.52 -23.50 25.62
N THR A 41 2.40 -22.85 25.96
CA THR A 41 1.11 -23.53 26.16
C THR A 41 0.60 -24.13 24.86
N MET A 42 0.72 -23.45 23.73
CA MET A 42 0.32 -24.01 22.43
C MET A 42 1.11 -25.28 22.06
N VAL A 43 2.41 -25.32 22.36
CA VAL A 43 3.24 -26.53 22.20
C VAL A 43 2.75 -27.64 23.12
N HIS A 44 2.42 -27.33 24.39
CA HIS A 44 1.84 -28.31 25.32
C HIS A 44 0.53 -28.88 24.79
N CYS A 45 -0.40 -28.01 24.38
CA CYS A 45 -1.70 -28.39 23.83
C CYS A 45 -1.57 -29.25 22.56
N GLY A 46 -0.49 -29.09 21.79
CA GLY A 46 -0.18 -29.87 20.59
C GLY A 46 0.23 -31.32 20.88
N LYS A 47 0.86 -31.60 22.03
CA LYS A 47 1.38 -32.95 22.36
C LYS A 47 0.28 -34.02 22.40
N ASN A 48 -0.90 -33.69 22.91
CA ASN A 48 -2.04 -34.62 23.01
C ASN A 48 -3.36 -33.90 22.66
N ARG A 49 -3.52 -33.57 21.36
CA ARG A 49 -4.65 -32.76 20.87
C ARG A 49 -6.04 -33.30 21.23
N ASN A 50 -6.20 -34.62 21.31
CA ASN A 50 -7.48 -35.25 21.63
C ASN A 50 -7.88 -35.03 23.10
N MET A 51 -6.91 -34.98 24.02
CA MET A 51 -7.17 -34.75 25.44
C MET A 51 -7.24 -33.25 25.77
N SER A 52 -6.38 -32.44 25.15
CA SER A 52 -6.30 -30.98 25.36
C SER A 52 -7.37 -30.18 24.58
N LYS A 53 -8.32 -30.86 23.93
CA LYS A 53 -9.35 -30.21 23.11
C LYS A 53 -10.27 -29.32 23.96
N TYR A 54 -10.64 -29.81 25.14
CA TYR A 54 -11.59 -29.16 26.06
C TYR A 54 -10.94 -28.65 27.34
N GLU A 55 -9.62 -28.77 27.44
CA GLU A 55 -8.86 -28.20 28.54
C GLU A 55 -8.94 -26.66 28.48
N ALA A 56 -9.33 -26.04 29.59
CA ALA A 56 -9.62 -24.61 29.65
C ALA A 56 -8.42 -23.76 29.20
N GLU A 57 -7.20 -24.12 29.62
CA GLU A 57 -5.98 -23.41 29.20
C GLU A 57 -5.77 -23.47 27.68
N CYS A 58 -5.99 -24.64 27.08
CA CYS A 58 -5.83 -24.82 25.64
C CYS A 58 -6.95 -24.17 24.82
N VAL A 59 -8.16 -24.06 25.34
CA VAL A 59 -9.23 -23.27 24.73
C VAL A 59 -8.87 -21.78 24.78
N ASN A 60 -8.46 -21.29 25.95
CA ASN A 60 -8.08 -19.89 26.14
C ASN A 60 -6.87 -19.49 25.28
N ALA A 61 -5.85 -20.35 25.18
CA ALA A 61 -4.69 -20.11 24.32
C ALA A 61 -5.07 -20.03 22.83
N ARG A 62 -5.94 -20.92 22.34
CA ARG A 62 -6.44 -20.87 20.95
C ARG A 62 -7.26 -19.61 20.69
N GLU A 63 -8.07 -19.19 21.65
CA GLU A 63 -8.81 -17.94 21.54
C GLU A 63 -7.87 -16.72 21.53
N ALA A 64 -6.81 -16.71 22.32
CA ALA A 64 -5.79 -15.67 22.29
C ALA A 64 -5.13 -15.56 20.91
N ILE A 65 -4.77 -16.69 20.28
CA ILE A 65 -4.24 -16.72 18.90
C ILE A 65 -5.24 -16.12 17.90
N ASN A 66 -6.51 -16.48 17.99
CA ASN A 66 -7.54 -15.95 17.09
C ASN A 66 -7.70 -14.42 17.23
N ARG A 67 -7.63 -13.91 18.46
CA ARG A 67 -7.67 -12.46 18.72
C ARG A 67 -6.45 -11.74 18.16
N ILE A 68 -5.25 -12.29 18.38
CA ILE A 68 -4.00 -11.76 17.79
C ILE A 68 -4.12 -11.69 16.27
N ALA A 69 -4.55 -12.78 15.63
CA ALA A 69 -4.70 -12.83 14.17
C ALA A 69 -5.71 -11.80 13.65
N THR A 70 -6.78 -11.54 14.39
CA THR A 70 -7.77 -10.51 14.02
C THR A 70 -7.17 -9.11 14.12
N ILE A 71 -6.46 -8.82 15.22
CA ILE A 71 -5.79 -7.53 15.41
C ILE A 71 -4.73 -7.30 14.32
N GLU A 72 -3.90 -8.30 14.03
CA GLU A 72 -2.88 -8.22 12.98
C GLU A 72 -3.49 -7.96 11.60
N GLU A 73 -4.64 -8.56 11.30
CA GLU A 73 -5.36 -8.31 10.05
C GLU A 73 -5.93 -6.90 9.96
N GLU A 74 -6.49 -6.39 11.07
CA GLU A 74 -6.98 -5.01 11.16
C GLU A 74 -5.84 -3.99 10.99
N ASP A 75 -4.70 -4.22 11.65
CA ASP A 75 -3.51 -3.38 11.53
C ASP A 75 -2.96 -3.38 10.10
N ARG A 76 -2.87 -4.56 9.48
CA ARG A 76 -2.43 -4.71 8.08
C ARG A 76 -3.36 -3.94 7.13
N ARG A 77 -4.67 -4.04 7.34
CA ARG A 77 -5.66 -3.31 6.54
C ARG A 77 -5.51 -1.79 6.73
N ALA A 78 -5.36 -1.33 7.96
CA ALA A 78 -5.17 0.08 8.27
C ALA A 78 -3.92 0.64 7.60
N GLU A 79 -2.81 -0.12 7.59
CA GLU A 79 -1.58 0.29 6.92
C GLU A 79 -1.77 0.43 5.41
N LEU A 80 -2.39 -0.56 4.76
CA LEU A 80 -2.67 -0.54 3.32
C LEU A 80 -3.59 0.62 2.93
N GLU A 81 -4.60 0.91 3.74
CA GLU A 81 -5.49 2.05 3.56
C GLU A 81 -4.72 3.38 3.67
N ALA A 82 -3.81 3.50 4.65
CA ALA A 82 -2.95 4.67 4.82
C ALA A 82 -1.98 4.83 3.64
N GLN A 83 -1.36 3.75 3.16
CA GLN A 83 -0.51 3.76 1.97
C GLN A 83 -1.28 4.19 0.72
N SER A 84 -2.48 3.65 0.53
CA SER A 84 -3.38 4.01 -0.57
C SER A 84 -3.78 5.48 -0.51
N ALA A 85 -4.10 6.00 0.68
CA ALA A 85 -4.41 7.42 0.86
C ALA A 85 -3.22 8.32 0.50
N ARG A 86 -1.99 7.95 0.92
CA ARG A 86 -0.76 8.67 0.57
C ARG A 86 -0.55 8.70 -0.95
N LYS A 87 -0.67 7.55 -1.62
CA LYS A 87 -0.54 7.44 -3.10
C LYS A 87 -1.58 8.27 -3.82
N ARG A 88 -2.86 8.19 -3.44
CA ARG A 88 -3.95 8.99 -4.02
C ARG A 88 -3.71 10.49 -3.85
N LYS A 89 -3.22 10.93 -2.68
CA LYS A 89 -2.88 12.33 -2.42
C LYS A 89 -1.70 12.80 -3.29
N ALA A 90 -0.65 11.99 -3.42
CA ALA A 90 0.48 12.29 -4.29
C ALA A 90 0.03 12.42 -5.76
N LEU A 91 -0.77 11.48 -6.24
CA LEU A 91 -1.30 11.51 -7.60
C LEU A 91 -2.10 12.79 -7.86
N ARG A 92 -3.03 13.16 -6.97
CA ARG A 92 -3.80 14.41 -7.10
C ARG A 92 -2.91 15.64 -7.19
N ARG A 93 -1.85 15.72 -6.37
CA ARG A 93 -0.88 16.83 -6.42
C ARG A 93 -0.15 16.90 -7.76
N THR A 94 0.33 15.76 -8.26
CA THR A 94 1.01 15.72 -9.57
C THR A 94 0.09 16.10 -10.72
N GLN A 95 -1.16 15.64 -10.70
CA GLN A 95 -2.16 15.99 -11.72
C GLN A 95 -2.51 17.48 -11.68
N GLN A 96 -2.68 18.05 -10.49
CA GLN A 96 -2.91 19.49 -10.32
C GLN A 96 -1.73 20.31 -10.84
N ALA A 97 -0.51 19.96 -10.48
CA ALA A 97 0.70 20.65 -10.95
C ALA A 97 0.85 20.56 -12.48
N ALA A 98 0.58 19.39 -13.06
CA ALA A 98 0.61 19.20 -14.52
C ALA A 98 -0.47 20.02 -15.23
N ALA A 99 -1.69 20.05 -14.69
CA ALA A 99 -2.79 20.85 -15.23
C ALA A 99 -2.47 22.36 -15.18
N GLU A 100 -1.90 22.84 -14.08
CA GLU A 100 -1.48 24.23 -13.93
C GLU A 100 -0.34 24.58 -14.89
N ALA A 101 0.66 23.71 -15.03
CA ALA A 101 1.76 23.90 -15.99
C ALA A 101 1.24 24.00 -17.43
N ARG A 102 0.24 23.17 -17.80
CA ARG A 102 -0.42 23.26 -19.11
C ARG A 102 -1.14 24.59 -19.32
N ARG A 103 -1.86 25.08 -18.30
CA ARG A 103 -2.52 26.39 -18.34
C ARG A 103 -1.51 27.51 -18.55
N ARG A 104 -0.44 27.54 -17.74
CA ARG A 104 0.64 28.53 -17.87
C ARG A 104 1.31 28.51 -19.24
N ALA A 105 1.55 27.32 -19.81
CA ALA A 105 2.13 27.19 -21.14
C ALA A 105 1.16 27.67 -22.24
N ALA A 106 -0.14 27.42 -22.11
CA ALA A 106 -1.15 27.90 -23.05
C ALA A 106 -1.26 29.44 -23.00
N ASP A 107 -1.27 30.03 -21.80
CA ASP A 107 -1.31 31.49 -21.63
C ASP A 107 -0.04 32.16 -22.18
N ALA A 108 1.14 31.56 -21.96
CA ALA A 108 2.39 32.05 -22.53
C ALA A 108 2.40 31.97 -24.06
N ARG A 109 1.86 30.90 -24.65
CA ARG A 109 1.71 30.78 -26.12
C ARG A 109 0.76 31.84 -26.67
N ARG A 110 -0.37 32.08 -26.00
CA ARG A 110 -1.31 33.14 -26.39
C ARG A 110 -0.64 34.52 -26.40
N ARG A 111 0.10 34.87 -25.34
CA ARG A 111 0.82 36.15 -25.28
C ARG A 111 1.82 36.32 -26.40
N ARG A 112 2.62 35.28 -26.71
CA ARG A 112 3.56 35.32 -27.84
C ARG A 112 2.85 35.50 -29.18
N ALA A 113 1.71 34.83 -29.38
CA ALA A 113 0.92 34.98 -30.60
C ALA A 113 0.28 36.38 -30.70
N GLU A 114 -0.17 36.95 -29.59
CA GLU A 114 -0.68 38.33 -29.52
C GLU A 114 0.43 39.36 -29.84
N GLU A 115 1.64 39.16 -29.30
CA GLU A 115 2.83 39.97 -29.60
C GLU A 115 3.24 39.87 -31.09
N GLU A 116 3.27 38.66 -31.64
CA GLU A 116 3.56 38.42 -33.06
C GLU A 116 2.52 39.07 -33.96
N TYR A 117 1.23 38.93 -33.64
CA TYR A 117 0.15 39.56 -34.39
C TYR A 117 0.26 41.09 -34.41
N LEU A 118 0.60 41.72 -33.28
CA LEU A 118 0.82 43.16 -33.21
C LEU A 118 2.07 43.60 -33.97
N GLY A 119 3.17 42.83 -33.90
CA GLY A 119 4.40 43.11 -34.64
C GLY A 119 4.24 43.05 -36.16
N VAL A 120 3.29 42.25 -36.68
CA VAL A 120 2.95 42.23 -38.12
C VAL A 120 2.24 43.52 -38.57
N PHE A 121 1.58 44.24 -37.65
CA PHE A 121 0.83 45.46 -37.95
C PHE A 121 1.63 46.76 -37.73
N GLU A 122 2.79 46.68 -37.07
CA GLU A 122 3.81 47.75 -37.09
C GLU A 122 4.42 47.82 -38.50
N GLY A 123 3.70 48.52 -39.37
CA GLY A 123 4.01 48.64 -40.78
C GLY A 123 5.46 49.06 -41.04
N GLN A 124 6.05 48.41 -42.03
CA GLN A 124 7.14 48.97 -42.83
C GLN A 124 6.90 50.48 -42.99
N PRO A 125 7.83 51.36 -42.56
CA PRO A 125 7.67 52.78 -42.85
C PRO A 125 7.46 52.92 -44.35
N PRO A 126 6.48 53.71 -44.83
CA PRO A 126 6.26 53.86 -46.26
C PRO A 126 7.57 54.35 -46.86
N ASP A 127 8.19 53.48 -47.63
CA ASP A 127 9.32 53.76 -48.47
C ASP A 127 8.88 54.85 -49.43
N ALA A 128 9.36 56.06 -49.15
CA ALA A 128 9.19 57.20 -50.01
C ALA A 128 9.94 56.94 -51.33
N GLY A 129 9.21 56.40 -52.30
CA GLY A 129 9.53 56.44 -53.72
C GLY A 129 10.22 55.21 -54.27
N THR A 130 9.52 54.43 -55.10
CA THR A 130 9.61 54.55 -56.58
C THR A 130 8.65 53.57 -57.24
N ASP A 131 7.96 54.04 -58.29
CA ASP A 131 7.11 53.24 -59.16
C ASP A 131 7.90 52.11 -59.83
N ALA A 132 7.35 50.88 -59.84
CA ALA A 132 7.16 50.06 -61.03
C ALA A 132 6.92 48.57 -60.72
N ALA A 133 6.16 47.97 -61.64
CA ALA A 133 6.14 46.57 -62.01
C ALA A 133 5.23 45.61 -61.21
N ALA A 134 4.08 45.38 -61.83
CA ALA A 134 3.31 44.16 -61.78
C ALA A 134 4.20 42.91 -61.67
N GLY A 135 3.94 42.09 -60.65
CA GLY A 135 4.50 40.77 -60.47
C GLY A 135 3.43 39.85 -59.89
N SER A 136 3.00 38.89 -60.69
CA SER A 136 1.98 37.90 -60.41
C SER A 136 2.17 37.14 -59.10
N VAL A 137 1.13 37.03 -58.27
CA VAL A 137 1.03 35.97 -57.26
C VAL A 137 -0.07 35.01 -57.67
N GLN A 138 0.36 33.84 -58.14
CA GLN A 138 -0.49 32.68 -58.30
C GLN A 138 -1.10 32.32 -56.95
N ARG A 139 -2.42 32.32 -56.91
CA ARG A 139 -3.21 31.69 -55.85
C ARG A 139 -3.19 30.19 -56.09
N THR A 140 -2.37 29.48 -55.32
CA THR A 140 -2.57 28.04 -55.12
C THR A 140 -3.46 27.89 -53.90
N ASP A 141 -4.77 27.82 -54.13
CA ASP A 141 -5.70 27.24 -53.17
C ASP A 141 -5.44 25.72 -53.17
N ASP A 142 -4.77 25.21 -52.14
CA ASP A 142 -4.70 23.79 -51.83
C ASP A 142 -5.64 23.50 -50.65
N PRO A 143 -6.76 22.77 -50.84
CA PRO A 143 -7.64 22.37 -49.76
C PRO A 143 -7.27 20.96 -49.32
N GLY A 144 -6.32 20.81 -48.39
CA GLY A 144 -5.98 19.48 -47.91
C GLY A 144 -4.88 19.43 -46.88
N GLY A 145 -5.24 19.47 -45.60
CA GLY A 145 -4.26 19.26 -44.54
C GLY A 145 -4.86 19.32 -43.15
N VAL A 146 -5.63 18.29 -42.79
CA VAL A 146 -6.00 18.05 -41.39
C VAL A 146 -4.72 17.58 -40.69
N GLU A 147 -3.90 18.50 -40.18
CA GLU A 147 -2.76 18.12 -39.34
C GLU A 147 -3.28 17.82 -37.94
N GLN A 148 -3.70 16.58 -37.81
CA GLN A 148 -3.98 15.89 -36.57
C GLN A 148 -2.69 15.92 -35.74
N ALA A 149 -2.67 16.76 -34.71
CA ALA A 149 -1.60 16.75 -33.71
C ALA A 149 -1.46 15.31 -33.15
N PRO A 150 -0.23 14.77 -33.06
CA PRO A 150 -0.03 13.42 -32.60
C PRO A 150 -0.48 13.30 -31.15
N ALA A 151 -1.52 12.49 -30.94
CA ALA A 151 -1.81 11.88 -29.66
C ALA A 151 -0.70 10.87 -29.35
N ASP A 152 0.48 11.36 -28.97
CA ASP A 152 1.52 10.54 -28.38
C ASP A 152 1.60 10.83 -26.88
N ALA A 153 0.62 10.28 -26.18
CA ALA A 153 0.78 9.86 -24.81
C ALA A 153 0.58 8.34 -24.79
N SER A 154 1.41 7.65 -25.56
CA SER A 154 1.69 6.24 -25.33
C SER A 154 2.22 6.12 -23.90
N GLN A 155 1.31 5.76 -23.00
CA GLN A 155 1.66 5.09 -21.76
C GLN A 155 2.63 3.95 -22.10
N PRO A 156 3.66 3.65 -21.30
CA PRO A 156 4.36 2.39 -21.42
C PRO A 156 3.42 1.26 -20.96
N ALA A 157 2.46 0.90 -21.82
CA ALA A 157 1.61 -0.28 -21.69
C ALA A 157 2.40 -1.58 -22.02
N GLY A 158 3.64 -1.45 -22.47
CA GLY A 158 4.51 -2.56 -22.85
C GLY A 158 5.03 -3.37 -21.66
N GLU A 159 5.43 -2.74 -20.55
CA GLU A 159 5.99 -3.49 -19.40
C GLU A 159 4.90 -4.12 -18.52
N VAL A 160 3.79 -3.42 -18.26
CA VAL A 160 2.71 -3.96 -17.41
C VAL A 160 1.92 -5.05 -18.13
N GLY A 161 1.74 -4.96 -19.45
CA GLY A 161 1.04 -5.99 -20.23
C GLY A 161 1.79 -7.32 -20.28
N GLN A 162 3.12 -7.28 -20.38
CA GLN A 162 3.96 -8.49 -20.36
C GLN A 162 3.99 -9.15 -18.98
N ASP A 163 3.99 -8.34 -17.92
CA ASP A 163 3.96 -8.84 -16.53
C ASP A 163 2.63 -9.52 -16.19
N LEU A 164 1.50 -8.96 -16.66
CA LEU A 164 0.17 -9.56 -16.42
C LEU A 164 -0.06 -10.88 -17.15
N GLU A 165 0.46 -11.05 -18.38
CA GLU A 165 0.37 -12.34 -19.08
C GLU A 165 1.28 -13.40 -18.43
N SER A 166 2.47 -13.02 -17.99
CA SER A 166 3.38 -13.90 -17.22
C SER A 166 2.73 -14.39 -15.92
N ILE A 167 2.10 -13.49 -15.16
CA ILE A 167 1.38 -13.81 -13.93
C ILE A 167 0.17 -14.73 -14.22
N ARG A 168 -0.56 -14.49 -15.32
CA ARG A 168 -1.71 -15.33 -15.70
C ARG A 168 -1.28 -16.74 -16.08
N GLU A 169 -0.14 -16.89 -16.77
CA GLU A 169 0.38 -18.19 -17.20
C GLU A 169 0.85 -19.03 -15.99
N GLU A 170 1.53 -18.40 -15.03
CA GLU A 170 1.99 -19.06 -13.80
C GLU A 170 0.81 -19.55 -12.92
N LEU A 171 -0.25 -18.75 -12.79
CA LEU A 171 -1.46 -19.16 -12.07
C LEU A 171 -2.19 -20.33 -12.75
N ARG A 172 -2.06 -20.47 -14.07
CA ARG A 172 -2.65 -21.57 -14.83
C ARG A 172 -1.88 -22.88 -14.58
N ARG A 173 -0.55 -22.84 -14.63
CA ARG A 173 0.30 -24.01 -14.34
C ARG A 173 0.03 -24.60 -12.96
N ARG A 174 -0.12 -23.75 -11.93
CA ARG A 174 -0.36 -24.19 -10.55
C ARG A 174 -1.69 -24.94 -10.39
N ARG A 175 -2.72 -24.50 -11.10
CA ARG A 175 -4.04 -25.14 -11.10
C ARG A 175 -4.03 -26.50 -11.78
N ASP A 176 -3.22 -26.66 -12.82
CA ASP A 176 -3.12 -27.92 -13.57
C ASP A 176 -2.18 -28.94 -12.89
N SER A 177 -1.48 -28.53 -11.82
CA SER A 177 -0.56 -29.37 -11.03
C SER A 177 -1.12 -29.84 -9.67
N GLU A 178 -2.36 -29.49 -9.34
CA GLU A 178 -3.13 -30.05 -8.21
C GLU A 178 -4.07 -31.17 -8.68
#